data_AF-A0A371GLN5-F1
#
_entry.id   AF-A0A371GLN5-F1
#
_cell.length_a   1.000
_cell.length_b   1.000
_cell.length_c   1.000
_cell.angle_alpha   90.00
_cell.angle_beta   90.00
_cell.angle_gamma   90.00
#
_symmetry.space_group_name_H-M   'P 1'
#
loop_
_entity.id
_entity.type
_entity.pdbx_description
1 polymer ?
#
loop_
_entity_poly.entity_id
_entity_poly.type
_entity_poly.pdbx_seq_one_letter_code
_entity_poly.pdbx_strand_id
1 'polypeptide(L)'
;MIENSNKKSKSRVRFSGPQDHPGQEPINGTFNLLKHPLGYMLVFCDATSPTCSDIGRYDNGKGGRRLTLNDQDSFQLFLYEYSNKNYSHVISDNTI
;
A
#
# COMPACT_ATOMS: atom_id res chain seq x y z
N MET A 1 -4.37 -0.79 3.94
CA MET A 1 -4.02 0.05 5.10
C MET A 1 -2.50 0.12 5.21
N ILE A 2 -1.95 1.24 5.69
CA ILE A 2 -0.54 1.31 6.09
C ILE A 2 -0.46 1.11 7.59
N GLU A 3 0.52 0.35 8.05
CA GLU A 3 0.76 0.13 9.46
C GLU A 3 2.18 0.55 9.84
N ASN A 4 2.32 1.26 10.96
CA ASN A 4 3.62 1.60 11.52
C ASN A 4 4.26 0.38 12.18
N SER A 5 5.50 0.06 11.79
CA SER A 5 6.24 -1.08 12.32
C SER A 5 7.11 -0.63 13.50
N ASN A 6 6.63 -0.86 14.72
CA ASN A 6 7.38 -0.62 15.97
C ASN A 6 8.71 -1.41 16.07
N LYS A 7 8.96 -2.38 15.18
CA LYS A 7 10.07 -3.34 15.29
C LYS A 7 11.11 -3.30 14.17
N LYS A 8 11.10 -2.26 13.34
CA LYS A 8 12.12 -1.90 12.32
C LYS A 8 11.46 -0.79 11.50
N SER A 9 12.13 0.37 11.42
CA SER A 9 11.68 1.69 10.96
C SER A 9 11.14 1.77 9.50
N LYS A 10 10.21 0.90 9.10
CA LYS A 10 9.54 0.92 7.79
C LYS A 10 8.06 0.57 7.93
N SER A 11 7.20 1.53 7.66
CA SER A 11 5.75 1.33 7.57
C SER A 11 5.41 0.42 6.38
N ARG A 12 4.46 -0.50 6.55
CA ARG A 12 4.16 -1.57 5.58
C ARG A 12 2.74 -1.46 5.06
N VAL A 13 2.55 -1.79 3.79
CA VAL A 13 1.22 -2.01 3.22
C VAL A 13 0.69 -3.35 3.72
N ARG A 14 -0.51 -3.34 4.29
CA ARG A 14 -1.24 -4.54 4.68
C ARG A 14 -2.67 -4.51 4.17
N PHE A 15 -3.16 -5.72 3.94
CA PHE A 15 -4.58 -6.03 3.79
C PHE A 15 -5.11 -6.42 5.17
N SER A 16 -6.42 -6.26 5.41
CA SER A 16 -7.11 -6.43 6.71
C SER A 16 -7.10 -5.20 7.64
N GLY A 17 -7.95 -5.25 8.67
CA GLY A 17 -8.24 -4.13 9.57
C GLY A 17 -7.42 -4.15 10.86
N PRO A 18 -7.61 -3.17 11.76
CA PRO A 18 -6.84 -3.08 13.01
C PRO A 18 -6.95 -4.32 13.91
N GLN A 19 -8.07 -5.04 13.85
CA GLN A 19 -8.34 -6.25 14.63
C GLN A 19 -7.32 -7.36 14.37
N ASP A 20 -6.82 -7.45 13.13
CA ASP A 20 -5.87 -8.49 12.70
C ASP A 20 -4.42 -8.12 13.08
N HIS A 21 -4.19 -6.91 13.59
CA HIS A 21 -2.88 -6.32 13.86
C HIS A 21 -2.82 -5.64 15.25
N PRO A 22 -3.00 -6.41 16.34
CA PRO A 22 -3.06 -5.86 17.69
C PRO A 22 -1.73 -5.19 18.08
N GLY A 23 -1.83 -4.00 18.67
CA GLY A 23 -0.68 -3.21 19.13
C GLY A 23 0.08 -2.48 18.02
N GLN A 24 -0.46 -2.47 16.79
CA GLN A 24 0.08 -1.69 15.68
C GLN A 24 -0.95 -0.67 15.23
N GLU A 25 -0.61 0.62 15.29
CA GLU A 25 -1.53 1.67 14.87
C GLU A 25 -1.55 1.83 13.35
N PRO A 26 -2.74 1.89 12.75
CA PRO A 26 -2.88 2.16 11.33
C PRO A 26 -2.62 3.63 11.02
N ILE A 27 -1.98 3.89 9.89
CA ILE A 27 -1.84 5.23 9.34
C ILE A 27 -3.02 5.46 8.40
N ASN A 28 -3.84 6.47 8.71
CA ASN A 28 -4.95 6.89 7.89
C ASN A 28 -4.46 7.69 6.69
N GLY A 29 -5.04 7.46 5.52
CA GLY A 29 -4.60 8.13 4.30
C GLY A 29 -5.13 7.48 3.04
N THR A 30 -4.65 7.95 1.89
CA THR A 30 -5.08 7.50 0.56
C THR A 30 -3.92 6.95 -0.24
N PHE A 31 -4.20 5.93 -1.04
CA PHE A 31 -3.28 5.45 -2.07
C PHE A 31 -3.58 6.16 -3.37
N ASN A 32 -2.55 6.68 -4.03
CA ASN A 32 -2.66 7.31 -5.33
C ASN A 32 -1.75 6.60 -6.33
N LEU A 33 -2.18 6.57 -7.58
CA LEU A 33 -1.39 6.04 -8.69
C LEU A 33 -0.81 7.20 -9.50
N LEU A 34 0.50 7.29 -9.55
CA LEU A 34 1.21 8.34 -10.30
C LEU A 34 1.95 7.75 -11.49
N LYS A 35 2.24 8.58 -12.50
CA LYS A 35 3.09 8.17 -13.62
C LYS A 35 4.53 7.97 -13.16
N HIS A 36 5.15 6.90 -13.63
CA HIS A 36 6.58 6.61 -13.51
C HIS A 36 7.16 6.59 -14.94
N PRO A 37 8.46 6.88 -15.19
CA PRO A 37 9.03 6.98 -16.54
C PRO A 37 8.68 5.84 -17.51
N LEU A 38 8.49 4.63 -16.98
CA LEU A 38 8.19 3.43 -17.76
C LEU A 38 6.87 2.77 -17.34
N GLY A 39 5.97 3.45 -16.60
CA GLY A 39 4.72 2.85 -16.14
C GLY A 39 4.03 3.69 -15.06
N TYR A 40 3.69 3.06 -13.95
CA TYR A 40 3.09 3.74 -12.80
C TYR A 40 3.85 3.42 -11.52
N MET A 41 3.59 4.23 -10.50
CA MET A 41 4.01 3.97 -9.12
C MET A 41 2.85 4.24 -8.17
N LEU A 42 2.86 3.54 -7.04
CA LEU A 42 1.93 3.80 -5.94
C LEU A 42 2.59 4.76 -4.94
N VAL A 43 1.82 5.74 -4.50
CA VAL A 43 2.17 6.62 -3.39
C VAL A 43 1.09 6.56 -2.32
N PHE A 44 1.47 6.84 -1.09
CA PHE A 44 0.54 6.96 0.03
C PHE A 44 0.61 8.35 0.64
N CYS A 45 -0.54 9.00 0.79
CA CYS A 45 -0.64 10.32 1.40
C CYS A 45 -1.32 10.16 2.77
N ASP A 46 -0.58 10.46 3.84
CA ASP A 46 -1.09 10.44 5.20
C ASP A 46 -2.13 11.57 5.38
N ALA A 47 -3.27 11.28 6.00
CA ALA A 47 -4.34 12.26 6.22
C ALA A 47 -3.91 13.43 7.14
N THR A 48 -2.86 13.22 7.94
CA THR A 48 -2.33 14.21 8.88
C THR A 48 -1.16 15.02 8.32
N SER A 49 -0.66 14.68 7.13
CA SER A 49 0.52 15.30 6.51
C SER A 49 0.20 15.77 5.08
N PRO A 50 0.69 16.95 4.66
CA PRO A 50 0.57 17.38 3.27
C PRO A 50 1.51 16.62 2.32
N THR A 51 2.37 15.74 2.85
CA THR A 51 3.37 15.01 2.07
C THR A 51 2.94 13.57 1.81
N CYS A 52 3.30 13.07 0.63
CA CYS A 52 3.06 11.68 0.25
C CYS A 52 4.40 10.93 0.17
N SER A 53 4.35 9.65 0.52
CA SER A 53 5.48 8.73 0.47
C SER A 53 5.35 7.77 -0.69
N ASP A 54 6.44 7.57 -1.42
CA ASP A 54 6.55 6.50 -2.40
C ASP A 54 6.47 5.12 -1.73
N ILE A 55 5.90 4.17 -2.47
CA ILE A 55 5.84 2.76 -2.06
C ILE A 55 6.89 1.96 -2.81
N GLY A 56 7.87 1.44 -2.06
CA GLY A 56 8.91 0.56 -2.57
C GLY A 56 8.70 -0.90 -2.20
N ARG A 57 9.73 -1.73 -2.44
CA ARG A 57 9.75 -3.16 -2.11
C ARG A 57 10.87 -3.48 -1.14
N TYR A 58 10.53 -4.14 -0.04
CA TYR A 58 11.48 -4.63 0.96
C TYR A 58 11.49 -6.17 0.99
N ASP A 59 12.64 -6.77 0.69
CA ASP A 59 12.85 -8.20 0.86
C ASP A 59 13.23 -8.52 2.31
N ASN A 60 12.53 -9.47 2.89
CA ASN A 60 12.77 -9.91 4.26
C ASN A 60 13.00 -11.42 4.37
N GLY A 61 13.34 -12.09 3.26
CA GLY A 61 13.71 -13.51 3.23
C GLY A 61 12.56 -14.49 3.50
N LYS A 62 11.30 -14.06 3.34
CA LYS A 62 10.11 -14.90 3.60
C LYS A 62 9.37 -15.32 2.33
N GLY A 63 10.10 -15.57 1.25
CA GLY A 63 9.52 -16.04 -0.01
C GLY A 63 8.74 -14.99 -0.81
N GLY A 64 8.89 -13.70 -0.47
CA GLY A 64 8.25 -12.58 -1.16
C GLY A 64 8.77 -11.23 -0.64
N ARG A 65 8.49 -10.16 -1.39
CA ARG A 65 8.84 -8.79 -1.00
C ARG A 65 7.62 -8.07 -0.44
N ARG A 66 7.79 -7.34 0.65
CA ARG A 66 6.76 -6.47 1.21
C ARG A 66 6.73 -5.14 0.48
N LEU A 67 5.56 -4.51 0.43
CA LEU A 67 5.44 -3.11 0.06
C LEU A 67 5.64 -2.22 1.29
N THR A 68 6.47 -1.20 1.19
CA THR A 68 6.85 -0.32 2.31
C THR A 68 6.91 1.14 1.89
N LEU A 69 6.56 2.04 2.81
CA LEU A 69 6.75 3.48 2.62
C LEU A 69 8.23 3.87 2.69
N ASN A 70 8.58 4.96 1.99
CA ASN A 70 9.88 5.62 2.09
C ASN A 70 11.06 4.67 1.79
N ASP A 71 10.92 3.85 0.75
CA ASP A 71 12.09 3.17 0.20
C ASP A 71 12.83 4.08 -0.78
N GLN A 72 14.14 3.89 -0.92
CA GLN A 72 14.96 4.73 -1.81
C GLN A 72 14.56 4.59 -3.28
N ASP A 73 13.91 3.47 -3.63
CA ASP A 73 13.41 3.18 -4.97
C ASP A 73 11.91 2.90 -4.96
N SER A 74 11.16 3.75 -5.68
CA SER A 74 9.72 3.57 -5.90
C SER A 74 9.46 2.31 -6.73
N PHE A 75 8.43 1.54 -6.38
CA PHE A 75 8.10 0.32 -7.10
C PHE A 75 7.33 0.63 -8.38
N GLN A 76 8.04 0.55 -9.51
CA GLN A 76 7.41 0.63 -10.82
C GLN A 76 6.52 -0.58 -11.10
N LEU A 77 5.28 -0.32 -11.51
CA LEU A 77 4.29 -1.33 -11.88
C LEU A 77 3.56 -0.99 -13.18
N PHE A 78 2.92 -2.01 -13.75
CA PHE A 78 2.06 -1.91 -14.91
C PHE A 78 0.67 -2.43 -14.54
N LEU A 79 -0.36 -1.80 -15.07
CA LEU A 79 -1.73 -2.28 -14.93
C LEU A 79 -2.05 -3.16 -16.14
N TYR A 80 -2.54 -4.36 -15.86
CA TYR A 80 -3.06 -5.28 -16.86
C TYR A 80 -4.53 -5.54 -16.53
N GLU A 81 -5.39 -5.42 -17.53
CA GLU A 81 -6.80 -5.73 -17.35
C GLU A 81 -6.99 -7.23 -17.18
N TYR A 82 -7.58 -7.63 -16.05
CA TYR A 82 -8.01 -9.00 -15.83
C TYR A 82 -9.50 -8.99 -15.49
N SER A 83 -10.33 -9.49 -16.40
CA SER A 83 -11.76 -9.66 -16.17
C SER A 83 -12.11 -11.15 -16.10
N ASN A 84 -12.46 -11.61 -14.90
CA ASN A 84 -13.06 -12.92 -14.70
C ASN A 84 -14.52 -12.71 -14.28
N LYS A 85 -15.45 -13.02 -15.19
CA LYS A 85 -16.89 -12.80 -15.01
C LYS A 85 -17.51 -13.57 -13.84
N ASN A 86 -16.79 -14.50 -13.23
CA ASN A 86 -17.25 -15.31 -12.11
C ASN A 86 -16.77 -14.79 -10.73
N TYR A 87 -16.05 -13.66 -10.68
CA TYR A 87 -15.54 -13.09 -9.42
C TYR A 87 -16.31 -11.82 -9.05
N SER A 88 -17.46 -11.98 -8.40
CA SER A 88 -18.24 -10.87 -7.83
C SER A 88 -17.81 -10.62 -6.38
N HIS A 89 -16.65 -10.00 -6.18
CA HIS A 89 -16.39 -9.32 -4.92
C HIS A 89 -17.10 -7.96 -4.96
N VAL A 90 -18.18 -7.85 -4.19
CA VAL A 90 -18.87 -6.59 -3.92
C VAL A 90 -17.87 -5.69 -3.19
N ILE A 91 -17.25 -4.76 -3.90
CA ILE A 91 -16.73 -3.54 -3.27
C ILE A 91 -17.99 -2.74 -2.95
N SER A 92 -18.41 -2.74 -1.69
CA SER A 92 -19.48 -1.85 -1.24
C SER A 92 -18.95 -0.42 -1.34
N ASP A 93 -19.28 0.27 -2.42
CA ASP A 93 -19.20 1.73 -2.50
C ASP A 93 -20.21 2.30 -1.50
N ASN A 94 -19.78 2.47 -0.25
CA ASN A 94 -20.48 3.31 0.71
C ASN A 94 -20.07 4.77 0.43
N THR A 95 -20.61 5.33 -0.64
CA THR A 95 -20.59 6.77 -0.87
C THR A 95 -21.75 7.36 -0.08
N ILE A 96 -21.43 8.20 0.92
CA ILE A 96 -22.37 9.15 1.55
C ILE A 96 -22.41 10.41 0.69
#